data_AF-A0A9W8WAQ3-F1
#
_entry.id   AF-A0A9W8WAQ3-F1
#
_cell.length_a   1.000
_cell.length_b   1.000
_cell.length_c   1.000
_cell.angle_alpha   90.00
_cell.angle_beta   90.00
_cell.angle_gamma   90.00
#
_symmetry.space_group_name_H-M   'P 1'
#
loop_
_entity.id
_entity.type
_entity.pdbx_description
1 polymer ?
#
loop_
_entity_poly.entity_id
_entity_poly.type
_entity_poly.pdbx_seq_one_letter_code
_entity_poly.pdbx_strand_id
1 'polypeptide(L)'
;MDGDPAVDPELDSFSLAFPLPYRVGFIATLAVWGWGLNLHCLYLCNVDVPQLIRYPGRSSPQHIPHHGSTYRLAIALSALFSLSITLFWLCTWGIPERVIAYGWMPLSYLFALVVLFVVPLRNLPSGGRRRFLATLRRVSIGGLAEAQDGKFGDILLADVLTSYAKVFGDLFVTLCMFFSAQGSSTKRPDRNCGGTVIVPLIMGLPSLIRFRQCLIEYYRVRRAPYKESTGWGGQHLANALKYSSAFPVLITSAWQRSVDDPESKAVLHKAWIVAVLINSLYSFYWDVTKDWDMTLFASKRDRESPHHPFGLRDKLIFRVPNLYYFVIGMDLMLRCTWSIKLNGRLDKFSDLEGGIFLIEFLEVFRRWVWIFFRVETEWIRNSSTGLGIDDILLGDYQGKDDEED
;
A
#
# COMPACT_ATOMS: atom_id res chain seq x y z
N MET A 1 -33.84 -30.51 24.35
CA MET A 1 -32.94 -30.82 25.46
C MET A 1 -31.54 -30.68 24.92
N ASP A 2 -30.77 -29.85 25.62
CA ASP A 2 -29.30 -29.78 25.69
C ASP A 2 -28.60 -29.40 24.37
N GLY A 3 -28.16 -28.16 24.13
CA GLY A 3 -27.68 -27.19 25.10
C GLY A 3 -26.31 -27.60 25.65
N ASP A 4 -25.41 -28.06 24.78
CA ASP A 4 -24.01 -28.34 25.13
C ASP A 4 -23.14 -27.12 24.73
N PRO A 5 -22.52 -26.41 25.69
CA PRO A 5 -21.65 -25.26 25.42
C PRO A 5 -20.20 -25.65 25.07
N ALA A 6 -19.96 -26.88 24.62
CA ALA A 6 -18.62 -27.43 24.35
C ALA A 6 -18.34 -27.81 22.87
N VAL A 7 -19.10 -27.28 21.90
CA VAL A 7 -18.75 -27.44 20.48
C VAL A 7 -17.71 -26.37 20.12
N ASP A 8 -16.46 -26.80 19.91
CA ASP A 8 -15.31 -26.02 19.44
C ASP A 8 -15.73 -24.99 18.37
N PRO A 9 -15.24 -23.73 18.39
CA PRO A 9 -15.52 -22.79 17.32
C PRO A 9 -14.85 -23.28 16.04
N GLU A 10 -15.60 -24.01 15.21
CA GLU A 10 -15.11 -24.63 13.99
C GLU A 10 -14.38 -23.62 13.10
N LEU A 11 -13.22 -24.02 12.59
CA LEU A 11 -12.53 -23.29 11.52
C LEU A 11 -13.47 -23.19 10.31
N ASP A 12 -13.68 -21.98 9.80
CA ASP A 12 -14.45 -21.82 8.56
C ASP A 12 -13.78 -22.54 7.37
N SER A 13 -14.57 -22.90 6.36
CA SER A 13 -14.09 -23.64 5.19
C SER A 13 -12.93 -22.93 4.48
N PHE A 14 -12.93 -21.60 4.51
CA PHE A 14 -11.86 -20.78 3.94
C PHE A 14 -10.56 -20.91 4.74
N SER A 15 -10.60 -20.99 6.06
CA SER A 15 -9.43 -21.12 6.93
C SER A 15 -8.88 -22.55 6.93
N LEU A 16 -9.73 -23.54 6.70
CA LEU A 16 -9.30 -24.92 6.45
C LEU A 16 -8.53 -25.04 5.13
N ALA A 17 -9.03 -24.44 4.06
CA ALA A 17 -8.39 -24.48 2.75
C ALA A 17 -7.21 -23.50 2.63
N PHE A 18 -7.31 -22.32 3.23
CA PHE A 18 -6.33 -21.24 3.07
C PHE A 18 -6.03 -20.54 4.40
N PRO A 19 -5.24 -21.18 5.29
CA PRO A 19 -4.84 -20.61 6.57
C PRO A 19 -4.11 -19.27 6.47
N LEU A 20 -4.14 -18.49 7.56
CA LEU A 20 -3.58 -17.13 7.63
C LEU A 20 -2.14 -16.99 7.11
N PRO A 21 -1.18 -17.89 7.41
CA PRO A 21 0.19 -17.75 6.92
C PRO A 21 0.28 -17.79 5.38
N TYR A 22 -0.54 -18.64 4.73
CA TYR A 22 -0.58 -18.71 3.28
C TYR A 22 -1.19 -17.45 2.66
N ARG A 23 -2.18 -16.82 3.31
CA ARG A 23 -2.75 -15.54 2.87
C ARG A 23 -1.69 -14.44 2.80
N VAL A 24 -0.90 -14.31 3.88
CA VAL A 24 0.19 -13.33 3.97
C VAL A 24 1.22 -13.56 2.85
N GLY A 25 1.69 -14.80 2.70
CA GLY A 25 2.70 -15.12 1.67
C GLY A 25 2.16 -15.00 0.24
N PHE A 26 0.89 -15.29 0.02
CA PHE A 26 0.23 -15.12 -1.27
C PHE A 26 0.19 -13.64 -1.67
N ILE A 27 -0.23 -12.75 -0.77
CA ILE A 27 -0.20 -11.29 -1.03
C ILE A 27 1.23 -10.81 -1.27
N ALA A 28 2.21 -11.30 -0.50
CA ALA A 28 3.62 -10.97 -0.73
C ALA A 28 4.12 -11.41 -2.12
N THR A 29 3.71 -12.59 -2.58
CA THR A 29 4.04 -13.10 -3.93
C THR A 29 3.35 -12.27 -5.02
N LEU A 30 2.08 -11.90 -4.81
CA LEU A 30 1.36 -11.00 -5.70
C LEU A 30 1.98 -9.61 -5.79
N ALA A 31 2.60 -9.11 -4.72
CA ALA A 31 3.34 -7.84 -4.75
C ALA A 31 4.43 -7.85 -5.84
N VAL A 32 5.16 -8.96 -5.94
CA VAL A 32 6.25 -9.13 -6.92
C VAL A 32 5.68 -9.25 -8.33
N TRP A 33 4.59 -9.99 -8.52
CA TRP A 33 3.87 -10.04 -9.79
C TRP A 33 3.35 -8.68 -10.22
N GLY A 34 2.70 -7.95 -9.30
CA GLY A 34 2.16 -6.62 -9.52
C GLY A 34 3.24 -5.63 -9.93
N TRP A 35 4.38 -5.62 -9.22
CA TRP A 35 5.52 -4.79 -9.60
C TRP A 35 6.08 -5.16 -10.98
N GLY A 36 6.18 -6.46 -11.29
CA GLY A 36 6.58 -6.94 -12.62
C GLY A 36 5.64 -6.44 -13.72
N LEU A 37 4.32 -6.51 -13.49
CA LEU A 37 3.29 -5.98 -14.40
C LEU A 37 3.37 -4.45 -14.54
N ASN A 38 3.59 -3.71 -13.44
CA ASN A 38 3.79 -2.26 -13.53
C ASN A 38 4.96 -1.94 -14.45
N LEU A 39 6.12 -2.57 -14.22
CA LEU A 39 7.32 -2.38 -15.03
C LEU A 39 7.09 -2.78 -16.50
N HIS A 40 6.36 -3.86 -16.76
CA HIS A 40 6.14 -4.36 -18.11
C HIS A 40 5.20 -3.44 -18.90
N CYS A 41 4.02 -3.14 -18.38
CA CYS A 41 3.06 -2.30 -19.10
C CYS A 41 3.59 -0.87 -19.28
N LEU A 42 4.25 -0.29 -18.27
CA LEU A 42 4.87 1.03 -18.39
C LEU A 42 6.02 1.04 -19.41
N TYR A 43 6.81 -0.04 -19.48
CA TYR A 43 7.81 -0.21 -20.53
C TYR A 43 7.19 -0.22 -21.93
N LEU A 44 6.06 -0.92 -22.13
CA LEU A 44 5.33 -0.91 -23.40
C LEU A 44 4.75 0.47 -23.75
N CYS A 45 4.49 1.30 -22.74
CA CYS A 45 4.09 2.70 -22.90
C CYS A 45 5.27 3.68 -23.03
N ASN A 46 6.51 3.19 -23.20
CA ASN A 46 7.74 3.99 -23.28
C ASN A 46 8.01 4.86 -22.03
N VAL A 47 7.67 4.36 -20.84
CA VAL A 47 7.99 4.99 -19.55
C VAL A 47 9.18 4.28 -18.92
N ASP A 48 10.30 5.00 -18.74
CA ASP A 48 11.51 4.46 -18.10
C ASP A 48 11.43 4.54 -16.57
N VAL A 49 10.73 3.57 -15.98
CA VAL A 49 10.60 3.45 -14.52
C VAL A 49 11.96 3.32 -13.82
N PRO A 50 12.91 2.46 -14.27
CA PRO A 50 14.26 2.41 -13.70
C PRO A 50 14.93 3.78 -13.58
N GLN A 51 14.85 4.62 -14.62
CA GLN A 51 15.40 5.97 -14.58
C GLN A 51 14.74 6.82 -13.47
N LEU A 52 13.42 6.79 -13.35
CA LEU A 52 12.67 7.55 -12.33
C LEU A 52 13.05 7.18 -10.90
N ILE A 53 13.25 5.88 -10.63
CA ILE A 53 13.62 5.40 -9.28
C ILE A 53 15.14 5.33 -9.07
N ARG A 54 15.93 5.86 -10.03
CA ARG A 54 17.40 5.82 -10.02
C ARG A 54 17.95 4.40 -9.85
N TYR A 55 17.32 3.44 -10.52
CA TYR A 55 17.82 2.08 -10.67
C TYR A 55 18.71 1.97 -11.91
N PRO A 56 19.83 1.23 -11.87
CA PRO A 56 20.72 1.09 -13.01
C PRO A 56 19.99 0.60 -14.26
N GLY A 57 20.17 1.33 -15.37
CA GLY A 57 19.64 0.95 -16.67
C GLY A 57 20.30 -0.31 -17.22
N ARG A 58 19.77 -0.81 -18.33
CA ARG A 58 20.35 -1.98 -19.02
C ARG A 58 21.65 -1.58 -19.72
N SER A 59 22.70 -2.38 -19.53
CA SER A 59 23.98 -2.19 -20.23
C SER A 59 23.90 -2.52 -21.73
N SER A 60 22.97 -3.39 -22.14
CA SER A 60 22.73 -3.70 -23.54
C SER A 60 21.28 -4.14 -23.80
N PRO A 61 20.78 -4.06 -25.03
CA PRO A 61 19.45 -4.58 -25.40
C PRO A 61 19.28 -6.08 -25.14
N GLN A 62 20.37 -6.85 -25.21
CA GLN A 62 20.40 -8.29 -24.95
C GLN A 62 20.27 -8.62 -23.46
N HIS A 63 20.53 -7.65 -22.57
CA HIS A 63 20.35 -7.84 -21.14
C HIS A 63 18.85 -7.97 -20.81
N ILE A 64 18.54 -8.93 -19.94
CA ILE A 64 17.16 -9.23 -19.53
C ILE A 64 16.47 -7.94 -19.04
N PRO A 65 15.27 -7.62 -19.55
CA PRO A 65 14.48 -6.50 -19.06
C PRO A 65 14.23 -6.58 -17.55
N HIS A 66 14.06 -5.42 -16.91
CA HIS A 66 13.80 -5.38 -15.46
C HIS A 66 12.50 -6.10 -15.08
N HIS A 67 11.44 -5.97 -15.89
CA HIS A 67 10.20 -6.74 -15.69
C HIS A 67 10.44 -8.25 -15.83
N GLY A 68 11.24 -8.68 -16.80
CA GLY A 68 11.60 -10.10 -17.00
C GLY A 68 12.37 -10.68 -15.81
N SER A 69 13.29 -9.89 -15.24
CA SER A 69 13.96 -10.25 -13.98
C SER A 69 12.96 -10.39 -12.84
N THR A 70 12.04 -9.42 -12.68
CA THR A 70 11.00 -9.49 -11.64
C THR A 70 10.09 -10.71 -11.81
N TYR A 71 9.66 -11.04 -13.03
CA TYR A 71 8.85 -12.23 -13.30
C TYR A 71 9.57 -13.53 -12.96
N ARG A 72 10.88 -13.63 -13.21
CA ARG A 72 11.65 -14.82 -12.78
C ARG A 72 11.59 -15.04 -11.26
N LEU A 73 11.67 -13.95 -10.48
CA LEU A 73 11.49 -14.03 -9.02
C LEU A 73 10.05 -14.40 -8.66
N ALA A 74 9.07 -13.78 -9.33
CA ALA A 74 7.65 -14.04 -9.09
C ALA A 74 7.28 -15.51 -9.37
N ILE A 75 7.79 -16.10 -10.45
CA ILE A 75 7.61 -17.52 -10.79
C ILE A 75 8.23 -18.42 -9.72
N ALA A 76 9.45 -18.10 -9.25
CA ALA A 76 10.08 -18.89 -8.19
C ALA A 76 9.29 -18.85 -6.88
N LEU A 77 8.77 -17.69 -6.50
CA LEU A 77 7.90 -17.52 -5.33
C LEU A 77 6.56 -18.24 -5.49
N SER A 78 5.94 -18.16 -6.68
CA SER A 78 4.71 -18.89 -7.00
C SER A 78 4.92 -20.41 -6.97
N ALA A 79 6.04 -20.92 -7.49
CA ALA A 79 6.36 -22.34 -7.44
C ALA A 79 6.52 -22.83 -5.99
N LEU A 80 7.19 -22.05 -5.13
CA LEU A 80 7.30 -22.33 -3.70
C LEU A 80 5.92 -22.34 -3.01
N PHE A 81 5.09 -21.33 -3.28
CA PHE A 81 3.72 -21.24 -2.76
C PHE A 81 2.87 -22.43 -3.21
N SER A 82 2.81 -22.71 -4.51
CA SER A 82 2.02 -23.80 -5.10
C SER A 82 2.44 -25.16 -4.55
N LEU A 83 3.74 -25.42 -4.48
CA LEU A 83 4.27 -26.66 -3.88
C LEU A 83 3.82 -26.79 -2.43
N SER A 84 4.04 -25.76 -1.61
CA SER A 84 3.72 -25.82 -0.19
C SER A 84 2.22 -25.98 0.08
N ILE A 85 1.37 -25.19 -0.59
CA ILE A 85 -0.07 -25.23 -0.36
C ILE A 85 -0.69 -26.54 -0.86
N THR A 86 -0.20 -27.09 -1.99
CA THR A 86 -0.64 -28.40 -2.47
C THR A 86 -0.24 -29.51 -1.51
N LEU A 87 1.01 -29.52 -1.02
CA LEU A 87 1.44 -30.48 0.01
C LEU A 87 0.58 -30.37 1.28
N PHE A 88 0.28 -29.15 1.71
CA PHE A 88 -0.59 -28.91 2.85
C PHE A 88 -1.99 -29.49 2.64
N TRP A 89 -2.61 -29.28 1.47
CA TRP A 89 -3.90 -29.89 1.16
C TRP A 89 -3.84 -31.42 1.13
N LEU A 90 -2.79 -31.99 0.54
CA LEU A 90 -2.59 -33.44 0.48
C LEU A 90 -2.36 -34.08 1.85
N CYS A 91 -1.79 -33.35 2.82
CA CYS A 91 -1.58 -33.86 4.17
C CYS A 91 -2.79 -33.63 5.09
N THR A 92 -3.56 -32.57 4.87
CA THR A 92 -4.63 -32.17 5.80
C THR A 92 -6.02 -32.63 5.37
N TRP A 93 -6.29 -32.71 4.06
CA TRP A 93 -7.59 -33.08 3.49
C TRP A 93 -8.74 -32.17 3.97
N GLY A 94 -8.40 -30.96 4.43
CA GLY A 94 -9.37 -30.04 5.04
C GLY A 94 -9.91 -30.49 6.41
N ILE A 95 -9.35 -31.54 7.02
CA ILE A 95 -9.77 -32.00 8.34
C ILE A 95 -9.19 -31.05 9.42
N PRO A 96 -10.02 -30.43 10.28
CA PRO A 96 -9.58 -29.39 11.23
C PRO A 96 -8.41 -29.81 12.13
N GLU A 97 -8.46 -31.02 12.71
CA GLU A 97 -7.41 -31.56 13.58
C GLU A 97 -6.06 -31.64 12.85
N ARG A 98 -6.07 -32.09 11.58
CA ARG A 98 -4.87 -32.16 10.75
C ARG A 98 -4.38 -30.79 10.36
N VAL A 99 -5.27 -29.86 9.99
CA VAL A 99 -4.92 -28.46 9.70
C VAL A 99 -4.18 -27.81 10.86
N ILE A 100 -4.61 -28.08 12.09
CA ILE A 100 -3.95 -27.58 13.30
C ILE A 100 -2.61 -28.29 13.54
N ALA A 101 -2.58 -29.63 13.44
CA ALA A 101 -1.37 -30.43 13.66
C ALA A 101 -0.25 -30.13 12.66
N TYR A 102 -0.59 -29.87 11.40
CA TYR A 102 0.35 -29.49 10.34
C TYR A 102 0.58 -27.97 10.24
N GLY A 103 0.22 -27.19 11.26
CA GLY A 103 0.37 -25.73 11.28
C GLY A 103 1.81 -25.21 11.15
N TRP A 104 2.81 -26.08 11.29
CA TRP A 104 4.21 -25.77 11.00
C TRP A 104 4.52 -25.66 9.49
N MET A 105 3.75 -26.32 8.61
CA MET A 105 3.98 -26.29 7.16
C MET A 105 3.78 -24.89 6.56
N PRO A 106 2.64 -24.19 6.79
CA PRO A 106 2.44 -22.83 6.29
C PRO A 106 3.48 -21.84 6.83
N LEU A 107 3.95 -22.03 8.08
CA LEU A 107 5.00 -21.19 8.66
C LEU A 107 6.37 -21.46 8.04
N SER A 108 6.70 -22.73 7.81
CA SER A 108 7.93 -23.12 7.11
C SER A 108 7.97 -22.54 5.69
N TYR A 109 6.82 -22.47 5.02
CA TYR A 109 6.67 -21.74 3.76
C TYR A 109 6.95 -20.25 3.89
N LEU A 110 6.35 -19.56 4.89
CA LEU A 110 6.63 -18.14 5.10
C LEU A 110 8.12 -17.88 5.36
N PHE A 111 8.76 -18.74 6.16
CA PHE A 111 10.19 -18.67 6.38
C PHE A 111 10.98 -18.87 5.08
N ALA A 112 10.65 -19.89 4.29
CA ALA A 112 11.27 -20.13 2.99
C ALA A 112 11.06 -18.97 2.00
N LEU A 113 9.91 -18.31 2.02
CA LEU A 113 9.62 -17.12 1.22
C LEU A 113 10.56 -15.97 1.60
N VAL A 114 10.75 -15.70 2.89
CA VAL A 114 11.69 -14.68 3.38
C VAL A 114 13.13 -15.04 2.98
N VAL A 115 13.54 -16.30 3.16
CA VAL A 115 14.86 -16.79 2.77
C VAL A 115 15.10 -16.61 1.28
N LEU A 116 14.15 -17.00 0.42
CA LEU A 116 14.25 -16.84 -1.02
C LEU A 116 14.33 -15.37 -1.42
N PHE A 117 13.70 -14.47 -0.66
CA PHE A 117 13.79 -13.04 -0.92
C PHE A 117 15.09 -12.40 -0.43
N VAL A 118 15.61 -12.79 0.74
CA VAL A 118 16.78 -12.14 1.37
C VAL A 118 18.11 -12.77 0.93
N VAL A 119 18.16 -14.10 0.81
CA VAL A 119 19.40 -14.81 0.51
C VAL A 119 19.75 -14.68 -0.97
N PRO A 120 20.98 -14.26 -1.33
CA PRO A 120 21.40 -14.09 -2.71
C PRO A 120 21.65 -15.45 -3.39
N LEU A 121 20.58 -16.13 -3.81
CA LEU A 121 20.68 -17.36 -4.59
C LEU A 121 21.20 -17.07 -6.01
N ARG A 122 22.21 -17.83 -6.46
CA ARG A 122 22.96 -17.62 -7.72
C ARG A 122 22.06 -17.49 -8.96
N ASN A 123 20.96 -18.24 -8.99
CA ASN A 123 20.06 -18.31 -10.15
C ASN A 123 18.88 -17.32 -10.10
N LEU A 124 18.76 -16.54 -9.01
CA LEU A 124 17.68 -15.57 -8.84
C LEU A 124 18.18 -14.12 -8.92
N PRO A 125 17.40 -13.21 -9.53
CA PRO A 125 17.78 -11.81 -9.70
C PRO A 125 18.13 -11.15 -8.36
N SER A 126 19.38 -10.76 -8.16
CA SER A 126 19.85 -10.30 -6.85
C SER A 126 19.91 -8.77 -6.72
N GLY A 127 20.10 -8.04 -7.82
CA GLY A 127 20.18 -6.57 -7.83
C GLY A 127 18.91 -5.88 -7.32
N GLY A 128 17.75 -6.26 -7.88
CA GLY A 128 16.46 -5.70 -7.48
C GLY A 128 16.12 -5.99 -6.01
N ARG A 129 16.35 -7.24 -5.56
CA ARG A 129 16.13 -7.63 -4.15
C ARG A 129 16.99 -6.83 -3.19
N ARG A 130 18.30 -6.66 -3.48
CA ARG A 130 19.19 -5.82 -2.66
C ARG A 130 18.73 -4.36 -2.63
N ARG A 131 18.35 -3.78 -3.78
CA ARG A 131 17.85 -2.39 -3.82
C ARG A 131 16.56 -2.23 -3.02
N PHE A 132 15.63 -3.18 -3.14
CA PHE A 132 14.40 -3.19 -2.35
C PHE A 132 14.72 -3.24 -0.85
N LEU A 133 15.57 -4.16 -0.40
CA LEU A 133 15.93 -4.29 1.02
C LEU A 133 16.65 -3.04 1.55
N ALA A 134 17.54 -2.45 0.77
CA ALA A 134 18.22 -1.20 1.13
C ALA A 134 17.23 -0.03 1.26
N THR A 135 16.25 0.04 0.34
CA THR A 135 15.19 1.06 0.36
C THR A 135 14.26 0.85 1.55
N LEU A 136 13.79 -0.39 1.78
CA LEU A 136 12.96 -0.77 2.92
C LEU A 136 13.66 -0.41 4.23
N ARG A 137 14.93 -0.80 4.41
CA ARG A 137 15.73 -0.44 5.58
C ARG A 137 15.78 1.08 5.76
N ARG A 138 16.12 1.84 4.72
CA ARG A 138 16.23 3.30 4.77
C ARG A 138 14.91 3.94 5.21
N VAL A 139 13.79 3.60 4.56
CA VAL A 139 12.49 4.20 4.88
C VAL A 139 11.99 3.77 6.25
N SER A 140 12.26 2.55 6.72
CA SER A 140 11.84 2.09 8.05
C SER A 140 12.56 2.82 9.18
N ILE A 141 13.90 2.95 9.12
CA ILE A 141 14.70 3.47 10.24
C ILE A 141 14.67 4.99 10.41
N GLY A 142 14.22 5.76 9.43
CA GLY A 142 14.29 7.22 9.53
C GLY A 142 14.55 7.96 8.23
N GLY A 143 15.20 7.30 7.27
CA GLY A 143 15.81 7.94 6.12
C GLY A 143 14.83 8.28 5.00
N LEU A 144 15.26 9.23 4.20
CA LEU A 144 14.67 9.59 2.91
C LEU A 144 15.81 10.01 1.98
N ALA A 145 15.93 9.37 0.82
CA ALA A 145 16.92 9.76 -0.17
C ALA A 145 16.72 11.21 -0.63
N GLU A 146 17.79 11.84 -1.10
CA GLU A 146 17.68 13.10 -1.83
C GLU A 146 17.05 12.88 -3.20
N ALA A 147 16.61 13.96 -3.86
CA ALA A 147 15.93 13.88 -5.15
C ALA A 147 16.78 13.15 -6.21
N GLN A 148 18.09 13.42 -6.25
CA GLN A 148 19.04 12.79 -7.17
C GLN A 148 19.32 11.31 -6.84
N ASP A 149 19.08 10.87 -5.60
CA ASP A 149 19.50 9.53 -5.11
C ASP A 149 18.35 8.50 -5.11
N GLY A 150 17.19 8.88 -5.64
CA GLY A 150 16.02 8.02 -5.80
C GLY A 150 14.92 8.23 -4.76
N LYS A 151 14.73 9.47 -4.27
CA LYS A 151 13.62 9.87 -3.40
C LYS A 151 12.25 9.34 -3.86
N PHE A 152 11.98 9.34 -5.17
CA PHE A 152 10.73 8.83 -5.71
C PHE A 152 10.52 7.34 -5.39
N GLY A 153 11.57 6.52 -5.48
CA GLY A 153 11.51 5.11 -5.10
C GLY A 153 11.23 4.89 -3.61
N ASP A 154 11.78 5.73 -2.74
CA ASP A 154 11.51 5.72 -1.30
C ASP A 154 10.05 6.05 -0.99
N ILE A 155 9.53 7.09 -1.64
CA ILE A 155 8.14 7.53 -1.50
C ILE A 155 7.20 6.43 -2.01
N LEU A 156 7.47 5.89 -3.19
CA LEU A 156 6.67 4.84 -3.81
C LEU A 156 6.60 3.60 -2.92
N LEU A 157 7.74 3.12 -2.40
CA LEU A 157 7.77 1.97 -1.50
C LEU A 157 7.00 2.26 -0.20
N ALA A 158 7.22 3.42 0.41
CA ALA A 158 6.56 3.76 1.66
C ALA A 158 5.03 3.90 1.48
N ASP A 159 4.58 4.40 0.33
CA ASP A 159 3.15 4.44 -0.01
C ASP A 159 2.57 3.04 -0.24
N VAL A 160 3.32 2.14 -0.87
CA VAL A 160 2.93 0.72 -0.96
C VAL A 160 2.78 0.11 0.42
N LEU A 161 3.72 0.35 1.34
CA LEU A 161 3.67 -0.18 2.70
C LEU A 161 2.38 0.22 3.45
N THR A 162 1.80 1.41 3.18
CA THR A 162 0.54 1.84 3.82
C THR A 162 -0.63 0.90 3.51
N SER A 163 -0.69 0.37 2.29
CA SER A 163 -1.72 -0.59 1.87
C SER A 163 -1.45 -2.01 2.39
N TYR A 164 -0.22 -2.28 2.85
CA TYR A 164 0.21 -3.54 3.48
C TYR A 164 0.12 -3.51 5.01
N ALA A 165 -0.39 -2.44 5.62
CA ALA A 165 -0.53 -2.32 7.08
C ALA A 165 -1.22 -3.54 7.72
N LYS A 166 -2.33 -4.00 7.12
CA LYS A 166 -3.08 -5.17 7.60
C LYS A 166 -2.29 -6.48 7.39
N VAL A 167 -1.55 -6.61 6.29
CA VAL A 167 -0.68 -7.77 6.01
C VAL A 167 0.40 -7.90 7.08
N PHE A 168 0.98 -6.78 7.53
CA PHE A 168 1.92 -6.78 8.64
C PHE A 168 1.27 -7.15 9.98
N GLY A 169 0.04 -6.68 10.22
CA GLY A 169 -0.76 -7.12 11.37
C GLY A 169 -0.99 -8.63 11.37
N ASP A 170 -1.35 -9.22 10.23
CA ASP A 170 -1.59 -10.66 10.10
C ASP A 170 -0.31 -11.49 10.18
N LEU A 171 0.80 -10.97 9.68
CA LEU A 171 2.11 -11.58 9.89
C LEU A 171 2.46 -11.64 11.38
N PHE A 172 2.18 -10.56 12.12
CA PHE A 172 2.38 -10.56 13.57
C PHE A 172 1.44 -11.54 14.28
N VAL A 173 0.14 -11.53 13.97
CA VAL A 173 -0.84 -12.48 14.54
C VAL A 173 -0.42 -13.93 14.26
N THR A 174 0.02 -14.22 13.04
CA THR A 174 0.56 -15.53 12.64
C THR A 174 1.70 -15.98 13.56
N LEU A 175 2.69 -15.11 13.77
CA LEU A 175 3.86 -15.41 14.60
C LEU A 175 3.48 -15.52 16.08
N CYS A 176 2.68 -14.59 16.58
CA CYS A 176 2.22 -14.57 17.97
C CYS A 176 1.45 -15.86 18.33
N MET A 177 0.51 -16.27 17.47
CA MET A 177 -0.26 -17.49 17.68
C MET A 177 0.62 -18.73 17.61
N PHE A 178 1.61 -18.77 16.72
CA PHE A 178 2.51 -19.92 16.63
C PHE A 178 3.41 -20.09 17.86
N PHE A 179 3.93 -19.00 18.42
CA PHE A 179 4.83 -19.05 19.58
C PHE A 179 4.11 -19.11 20.94
N SER A 180 2.78 -19.09 20.95
CA SER A 180 1.99 -19.27 22.17
C SER A 180 1.99 -20.75 22.62
N ALA A 181 2.00 -21.01 23.94
CA ALA A 181 2.26 -22.34 24.52
C ALA A 181 1.37 -23.51 24.02
N GLN A 182 0.16 -23.23 23.53
CA GLN A 182 -0.75 -24.20 22.89
C GLN A 182 -1.32 -23.65 21.57
N GLY A 183 -0.63 -22.67 20.99
CA GLY A 183 -1.08 -21.95 19.84
C GLY A 183 -0.71 -22.64 18.53
N SER A 184 -1.47 -22.36 17.49
CA SER A 184 -1.15 -22.75 16.11
C SER A 184 -1.59 -21.62 15.19
N SER A 185 -0.74 -21.30 14.21
CA SER A 185 -1.03 -20.23 13.24
C SER A 185 -2.15 -20.57 12.24
N THR A 186 -2.66 -21.81 12.29
CA THR A 186 -3.79 -22.27 11.46
C THR A 186 -5.11 -22.32 12.22
N LYS A 187 -5.13 -22.01 13.52
CA LYS A 187 -6.37 -21.77 14.29
C LYS A 187 -7.05 -20.47 13.80
N ARG A 188 -8.30 -20.24 14.22
CA ARG A 188 -9.01 -18.98 13.96
C ARG A 188 -8.12 -17.80 14.40
N PRO A 189 -7.84 -16.81 13.53
CA PRO A 189 -6.92 -15.72 13.86
C PRO A 189 -7.32 -14.96 15.13
N ASP A 190 -6.48 -15.03 16.16
CA ASP A 190 -6.64 -14.25 17.38
C ASP A 190 -5.98 -12.87 17.21
N ARG A 191 -6.80 -11.87 16.90
CA ARG A 191 -6.38 -10.48 16.69
C ARG A 191 -6.04 -9.75 17.99
N ASN A 192 -6.23 -10.39 19.14
CA ASN A 192 -5.79 -9.92 20.45
C ASN A 192 -4.50 -10.63 20.92
N CYS A 193 -3.94 -11.54 20.12
CA CYS A 193 -2.67 -12.19 20.45
C CYS A 193 -1.58 -11.11 20.58
N GLY A 194 -0.89 -11.09 21.73
CA GLY A 194 0.11 -10.07 22.05
C GLY A 194 -0.49 -8.76 22.61
N GLY A 195 -1.80 -8.76 22.92
CA GLY A 195 -2.52 -7.63 23.51
C GLY A 195 -3.20 -6.72 22.48
N THR A 196 -4.07 -5.82 22.97
CA THR A 196 -4.92 -4.97 22.13
C THR A 196 -4.17 -3.83 21.43
N VAL A 197 -2.90 -3.57 21.79
CA VAL A 197 -2.13 -2.40 21.36
C VAL A 197 -1.11 -2.73 20.25
N ILE A 198 -0.50 -3.92 20.26
CA ILE A 198 0.63 -4.22 19.36
C ILE A 198 0.18 -4.25 17.89
N VAL A 199 -0.92 -4.92 17.57
CA VAL A 199 -1.44 -5.00 16.19
C VAL A 199 -1.75 -3.60 15.63
N PRO A 200 -2.50 -2.72 16.33
CA PRO A 200 -2.67 -1.33 15.90
C PRO A 200 -1.37 -0.55 15.69
N LEU A 201 -0.35 -0.73 16.55
CA LEU A 201 0.95 -0.08 16.39
C LEU A 201 1.66 -0.54 15.11
N ILE A 202 1.66 -1.85 14.84
CA ILE A 202 2.23 -2.42 13.61
C ILE A 202 1.50 -1.88 12.38
N MET A 203 0.17 -1.83 12.42
CA MET A 203 -0.64 -1.27 11.34
C MET A 203 -0.42 0.24 11.16
N GLY A 204 -0.08 0.98 12.22
CA GLY A 204 0.23 2.41 12.17
C GLY A 204 1.63 2.74 11.66
N LEU A 205 2.57 1.79 11.71
CA LEU A 205 3.98 2.00 11.36
C LEU A 205 4.18 2.51 9.91
N PRO A 206 3.53 1.96 8.87
CA PRO A 206 3.65 2.51 7.52
C PRO A 206 3.22 3.98 7.39
N SER A 207 2.11 4.37 8.02
CA SER A 207 1.64 5.76 8.04
C SER A 207 2.61 6.66 8.79
N LEU A 208 3.22 6.17 9.88
CA LEU A 208 4.26 6.89 10.62
C LEU A 208 5.53 7.11 9.79
N ILE A 209 5.94 6.12 9.00
CA ILE A 209 7.06 6.25 8.06
C ILE A 209 6.78 7.41 7.08
N ARG A 210 5.60 7.44 6.46
CA ARG A 210 5.23 8.50 5.51
C ARG A 210 5.09 9.85 6.18
N PHE A 211 4.45 9.92 7.35
CA PHE A 211 4.36 11.15 8.16
C PHE A 211 5.76 11.74 8.41
N ARG A 212 6.70 10.91 8.87
CA ARG A 212 8.09 11.34 9.12
C ARG A 212 8.78 11.80 7.83
N GLN A 213 8.64 11.06 6.73
CA GLN A 213 9.21 11.48 5.43
C GLN A 213 8.69 12.84 4.98
N CYS A 214 7.39 13.10 5.17
CA CYS A 214 6.78 14.38 4.83
C CYS A 214 7.33 15.52 5.70
N LEU A 215 7.53 15.28 7.00
CA LEU A 215 8.18 16.27 7.88
C LEU A 215 9.64 16.53 7.50
N ILE A 216 10.40 15.48 7.16
CA ILE A 216 11.79 15.63 6.67
C ILE A 216 11.83 16.55 5.45
N GLU A 217 10.97 16.32 4.46
CA GLU A 217 10.90 17.17 3.27
C GLU A 217 10.48 18.61 3.60
N TYR A 218 9.51 18.79 4.49
CA TYR A 218 9.13 20.12 4.97
C TYR A 218 10.33 20.86 5.58
N TYR A 219 11.09 20.20 6.47
CA TYR A 219 12.28 20.80 7.06
C TYR A 219 13.41 21.02 6.05
N ARG A 220 13.56 20.17 5.04
CA ARG A 220 14.52 20.37 3.93
C ARG A 220 14.18 21.64 3.16
N VAL A 221 12.92 21.83 2.75
CA VAL A 221 12.46 23.03 2.04
C VAL A 221 12.64 24.28 2.91
N ARG A 222 12.29 24.21 4.20
CA ARG A 222 12.45 25.33 5.15
C ARG A 222 13.90 25.75 5.40
N ARG A 223 14.86 24.83 5.24
CA ARG A 223 16.30 25.09 5.42
C ARG A 223 17.00 25.50 4.13
N ALA A 224 16.44 25.13 2.98
CA ALA A 224 16.97 25.52 1.69
C ALA A 224 16.68 27.02 1.42
N PRO A 225 17.49 27.69 0.58
CA PRO A 225 17.15 29.02 0.08
C PRO A 225 15.76 29.01 -0.56
N TYR A 226 14.95 30.03 -0.27
CA TYR A 226 13.61 30.13 -0.82
C TYR A 226 13.66 30.12 -2.34
N LYS A 227 12.90 29.21 -2.95
CA LYS A 227 12.62 29.20 -4.38
C LYS A 227 11.11 29.26 -4.54
N GLU A 228 10.64 30.22 -5.32
CA GLU A 228 9.21 30.42 -5.58
C GLU A 228 8.53 29.15 -6.10
N SER A 229 9.22 28.41 -6.98
CA SER A 229 8.76 27.13 -7.53
C SER A 229 8.54 26.02 -6.49
N THR A 230 9.24 26.05 -5.36
CA THR A 230 9.04 25.10 -4.24
C THR A 230 8.11 25.64 -3.15
N GLY A 231 7.86 26.94 -3.15
CA GLY A 231 7.14 27.65 -2.10
C GLY A 231 7.74 27.45 -0.70
N TRP A 232 6.95 27.69 0.34
CA TRP A 232 7.39 27.56 1.74
C TRP A 232 7.33 26.12 2.29
N GLY A 233 6.95 25.14 1.46
CA GLY A 233 6.87 23.72 1.83
C GLY A 233 5.50 23.25 2.37
N GLY A 234 4.45 24.08 2.30
CA GLY A 234 3.11 23.76 2.83
C GLY A 234 2.50 22.45 2.30
N GLN A 235 2.80 22.07 1.06
CA GLN A 235 2.37 20.78 0.49
C GLN A 235 2.93 19.59 1.28
N HIS A 236 4.16 19.65 1.77
CA HIS A 236 4.74 18.56 2.57
C HIS A 236 4.02 18.42 3.92
N LEU A 237 3.66 19.53 4.55
CA LEU A 237 2.89 19.52 5.80
C LEU A 237 1.46 19.00 5.57
N ALA A 238 0.82 19.40 4.48
CA ALA A 238 -0.48 18.85 4.07
C ALA A 238 -0.39 17.32 3.89
N ASN A 239 0.67 16.84 3.23
CA ASN A 239 0.89 15.40 3.07
C ASN A 239 1.13 14.70 4.42
N ALA A 240 1.87 15.33 5.34
CA ALA A 240 2.05 14.81 6.69
C ALA A 240 0.68 14.67 7.40
N LEU A 241 -0.17 15.70 7.30
CA LEU A 241 -1.52 15.68 7.87
C LEU A 241 -2.38 14.54 7.29
N LYS A 242 -2.25 14.27 5.99
CA LYS A 242 -2.91 13.13 5.33
C LYS A 242 -2.53 11.82 6.03
N TYR A 243 -1.23 11.51 6.17
CA TYR A 243 -0.83 10.25 6.80
C TYR A 243 -1.11 10.20 8.30
N SER A 244 -1.09 11.34 9.00
CA SER A 244 -1.47 11.36 10.42
C SER A 244 -2.96 11.12 10.65
N SER A 245 -3.82 11.39 9.66
CA SER A 245 -5.27 11.15 9.75
C SER A 245 -5.63 9.66 9.91
N ALA A 246 -4.69 8.75 9.63
CA ALA A 246 -4.86 7.32 9.90
C ALA A 246 -4.77 6.97 11.40
N PHE A 247 -4.05 7.75 12.21
CA PHE A 247 -3.86 7.42 13.63
C PHE A 247 -5.14 7.50 14.45
N PRO A 248 -6.00 8.54 14.33
CA PRO A 248 -7.29 8.56 15.00
C PRO A 248 -8.15 7.32 14.68
N VAL A 249 -8.11 6.82 13.43
CA VAL A 249 -8.84 5.61 13.03
C VAL A 249 -8.32 4.38 13.80
N LEU A 250 -7.01 4.21 13.87
CA LEU A 250 -6.39 3.08 14.57
C LEU A 250 -6.59 3.16 16.09
N ILE A 251 -6.42 4.34 16.67
CA ILE A 251 -6.57 4.57 18.11
C ILE A 251 -8.01 4.31 18.55
N THR A 252 -8.98 4.90 17.85
CA THR A 252 -10.40 4.71 18.21
C THR A 252 -10.86 3.27 17.98
N SER A 253 -10.36 2.59 16.94
CA SER A 253 -10.62 1.16 16.72
C SER A 253 -10.05 0.27 17.84
N ALA A 254 -8.81 0.51 18.26
CA ALA A 254 -8.18 -0.23 19.36
C ALA A 254 -8.87 0.03 20.70
N TRP A 255 -9.24 1.28 20.97
CA TRP A 255 -9.90 1.68 22.21
C TRP A 255 -11.31 1.07 22.32
N GLN A 256 -12.07 1.02 21.22
CA GLN A 256 -13.37 0.34 21.20
C GLN A 256 -13.30 -1.13 21.63
N ARG A 257 -12.20 -1.83 21.31
CA ARG A 257 -12.00 -3.24 21.71
C ARG A 257 -11.59 -3.41 23.16
N SER A 258 -11.12 -2.34 23.81
CA SER A 258 -10.60 -2.36 25.18
C SER A 258 -11.60 -1.83 26.21
N VAL A 259 -12.71 -1.26 25.77
CA VAL A 259 -13.79 -0.76 26.63
C VAL A 259 -14.94 -1.74 26.55
N ASP A 260 -15.65 -2.01 27.66
CA ASP A 260 -16.83 -2.88 27.67
C ASP A 260 -18.16 -2.11 27.73
N ASP A 261 -18.14 -0.92 28.33
CA ASP A 261 -19.30 -0.04 28.47
C ASP A 261 -19.96 0.30 27.11
N PRO A 262 -21.26 -0.02 26.94
CA PRO A 262 -21.98 0.21 25.68
C PRO A 262 -22.05 1.67 25.24
N GLU A 263 -22.19 2.61 26.18
CA GLU A 263 -22.29 4.05 25.87
C GLU A 263 -20.97 4.57 25.33
N SER A 264 -19.86 4.28 26.03
CA SER A 264 -18.50 4.61 25.61
C SER A 264 -18.16 3.94 24.26
N LYS A 265 -18.54 2.68 24.04
CA LYS A 265 -18.42 2.02 22.73
C LYS A 265 -19.18 2.76 21.63
N ALA A 266 -20.36 3.32 21.91
CA ALA A 266 -21.14 4.07 20.94
C ALA A 266 -20.51 5.43 20.60
N VAL A 267 -19.99 6.15 21.60
CA VAL A 267 -19.26 7.41 21.40
C VAL A 267 -18.00 7.18 20.58
N LEU A 268 -17.18 6.20 20.97
CA LEU A 268 -15.97 5.85 20.23
C LEU A 268 -16.27 5.39 18.81
N HIS A 269 -17.38 4.69 18.57
CA HIS A 269 -17.81 4.29 17.23
C HIS A 269 -18.14 5.49 16.33
N LYS A 270 -18.87 6.49 16.86
CA LYS A 270 -19.12 7.75 16.14
C LYS A 270 -17.82 8.48 15.83
N ALA A 271 -16.92 8.59 16.79
CA ALA A 271 -15.60 9.21 16.59
C ALA A 271 -14.78 8.47 15.52
N TRP A 272 -14.83 7.14 15.52
CA TRP A 272 -14.18 6.30 14.52
C TRP A 272 -14.76 6.51 13.10
N ILE A 273 -16.09 6.60 12.95
CA ILE A 273 -16.71 6.91 11.65
C ILE A 273 -16.23 8.26 11.12
N VAL A 274 -16.18 9.29 11.98
CA VAL A 274 -15.67 10.62 11.59
C VAL A 274 -14.20 10.55 11.18
N ALA A 275 -13.37 9.88 11.97
CA ALA A 275 -11.95 9.68 11.65
C ALA A 275 -11.76 8.95 10.31
N VAL A 276 -12.55 7.91 10.05
CA VAL A 276 -12.57 7.16 8.79
C VAL A 276 -12.94 8.06 7.63
N LEU A 277 -14.01 8.85 7.77
CA LEU A 277 -14.48 9.75 6.73
C LEU A 277 -13.41 10.78 6.36
N ILE A 278 -12.79 11.41 7.37
CA ILE A 278 -11.71 12.39 7.16
C ILE A 278 -10.52 11.73 6.46
N ASN A 279 -10.05 10.59 6.97
CA ASN A 279 -8.91 9.88 6.40
C ASN A 279 -9.17 9.45 4.94
N SER A 280 -10.34 8.86 4.67
CA SER A 280 -10.69 8.35 3.35
C SER A 280 -10.87 9.48 2.33
N LEU A 281 -11.62 10.54 2.67
CA LEU A 281 -11.86 11.66 1.75
C LEU A 281 -10.59 12.49 1.50
N TYR A 282 -9.80 12.76 2.55
CA TYR A 282 -8.56 13.51 2.37
C TYR A 282 -7.56 12.71 1.54
N SER A 283 -7.43 11.41 1.80
CA SER A 283 -6.53 10.58 1.00
C SER A 283 -7.02 10.39 -0.44
N PHE A 284 -8.33 10.32 -0.69
CA PHE A 284 -8.90 10.30 -2.04
C PHE A 284 -8.62 11.60 -2.80
N TYR A 285 -8.86 12.75 -2.15
CA TYR A 285 -8.50 14.06 -2.69
C TYR A 285 -7.02 14.10 -3.08
N TRP A 286 -6.15 13.58 -2.20
CA TRP A 286 -4.71 13.57 -2.45
C TRP A 286 -4.32 12.70 -3.65
N ASP A 287 -4.87 11.49 -3.75
CA ASP A 287 -4.59 10.57 -4.86
C ASP A 287 -4.97 11.23 -6.20
N VAL A 288 -6.18 11.78 -6.29
CA VAL A 288 -6.68 12.43 -7.50
C VAL A 288 -5.88 13.68 -7.85
N THR A 289 -5.69 14.60 -6.89
CA THR A 289 -5.13 15.93 -7.20
C THR A 289 -3.62 15.99 -7.19
N LYS A 290 -2.95 15.28 -6.27
CA LYS A 290 -1.50 15.44 -6.05
C LYS A 290 -0.69 14.32 -6.67
N ASP A 291 -1.15 13.07 -6.51
CA ASP A 291 -0.43 11.90 -6.99
C ASP A 291 -0.70 11.64 -8.48
N TRP A 292 -1.95 11.83 -8.93
CA TRP A 292 -2.34 11.66 -10.34
C TRP A 292 -2.40 12.98 -11.11
N ASP A 293 -2.34 14.12 -10.42
CA ASP A 293 -2.29 15.45 -11.04
C ASP A 293 -3.54 15.78 -11.87
N MET A 294 -4.70 15.32 -11.42
CA MET A 294 -5.98 15.52 -12.11
C MET A 294 -6.64 16.83 -11.67
N THR A 295 -7.42 17.42 -12.58
CA THR A 295 -8.07 18.73 -12.40
C THR A 295 -9.48 18.64 -11.80
N LEU A 296 -9.95 17.45 -11.41
CA LEU A 296 -11.32 17.21 -10.92
C LEU A 296 -11.73 18.12 -9.75
N PHE A 297 -10.79 18.45 -8.87
CA PHE A 297 -10.99 19.36 -7.73
C PHE A 297 -10.25 20.70 -7.88
N ALA A 298 -9.79 21.02 -9.09
CA ALA A 298 -9.18 22.30 -9.41
C ALA A 298 -10.23 23.40 -9.62
N SER A 299 -9.78 24.59 -10.01
CA SER A 299 -10.70 25.70 -10.35
C SER A 299 -11.64 25.28 -11.48
N LYS A 300 -12.81 25.95 -11.58
CA LYS A 300 -13.76 25.66 -12.67
C LYS A 300 -13.11 25.83 -14.05
N ARG A 301 -12.25 26.85 -14.21
CA ARG A 301 -11.50 27.11 -15.44
C ARG A 301 -10.59 25.95 -15.82
N ASP A 302 -9.83 25.43 -14.87
CA ASP A 302 -8.91 24.31 -15.14
C ASP A 302 -9.69 23.03 -15.39
N ARG A 303 -10.68 22.71 -14.53
CA ARG A 303 -11.46 21.48 -14.63
C ARG A 303 -12.24 21.34 -15.94
N GLU A 304 -12.73 22.46 -16.48
CA GLU A 304 -13.55 22.55 -17.68
C GLU A 304 -12.78 23.10 -18.90
N SER A 305 -11.44 23.08 -18.84
CA SER A 305 -10.59 23.51 -19.95
C SER A 305 -10.90 22.73 -21.24
N PRO A 306 -10.98 23.40 -22.41
CA PRO A 306 -11.23 22.72 -23.69
C PRO A 306 -10.05 21.88 -24.18
N HIS A 307 -8.87 22.02 -23.55
CA HIS A 307 -7.65 21.31 -23.94
C HIS A 307 -7.60 19.85 -23.47
N HIS A 308 -8.42 19.49 -22.48
CA HIS A 308 -8.44 18.16 -21.90
C HIS A 308 -9.84 17.68 -21.52
N PRO A 309 -10.08 16.37 -21.36
CA PRO A 309 -11.35 15.88 -20.85
C PRO A 309 -11.66 16.43 -19.44
N PHE A 310 -12.94 16.54 -19.10
CA PHE A 310 -13.39 17.12 -17.82
C PHE A 310 -12.68 16.53 -16.61
N GLY A 311 -12.03 17.37 -15.81
CA GLY A 311 -11.39 16.94 -14.57
C GLY A 311 -10.17 16.03 -14.71
N LEU A 312 -9.67 15.79 -15.93
CA LEU A 312 -8.39 15.12 -16.19
C LEU A 312 -7.31 16.16 -16.55
N ARG A 313 -6.06 15.73 -16.67
CA ARG A 313 -4.96 16.57 -17.15
C ARG A 313 -4.78 16.49 -18.67
N ASP A 314 -4.06 17.45 -19.24
CA ASP A 314 -3.78 17.54 -20.69
C ASP A 314 -3.08 16.30 -21.25
N LYS A 315 -2.04 15.82 -20.58
CA LYS A 315 -1.20 14.73 -21.09
C LYS A 315 -1.56 13.41 -20.42
N LEU A 316 -2.10 12.47 -21.20
CA LEU A 316 -2.46 11.12 -20.79
C LEU A 316 -1.66 10.07 -21.58
N ILE A 317 -0.82 9.28 -20.91
CA ILE A 317 0.00 8.23 -21.55
C ILE A 317 -0.86 7.04 -21.99
N PHE A 318 -1.82 6.63 -21.17
CA PHE A 318 -2.68 5.49 -21.50
C PHE A 318 -3.73 5.79 -22.58
N ARG A 319 -3.81 7.06 -23.06
CA ARG A 319 -4.67 7.56 -24.17
C ARG A 319 -6.15 7.13 -24.16
N VAL A 320 -6.66 6.61 -23.04
CA VAL A 320 -8.04 6.15 -22.87
C VAL A 320 -8.64 6.89 -21.67
N PRO A 321 -9.31 8.04 -21.86
CA PRO A 321 -9.84 8.85 -20.75
C PRO A 321 -10.75 8.08 -19.79
N ASN A 322 -11.60 7.18 -20.32
CA ASN A 322 -12.49 6.35 -19.52
C ASN A 322 -11.77 5.46 -18.50
N LEU A 323 -10.53 5.06 -18.78
CA LEU A 323 -9.70 4.31 -17.84
C LEU A 323 -9.41 5.14 -16.59
N TYR A 324 -9.13 6.44 -16.75
CA TYR A 324 -8.83 7.34 -15.64
C TYR A 324 -10.06 7.55 -14.75
N TYR A 325 -11.24 7.77 -15.34
CA TYR A 325 -12.49 7.88 -14.57
C TYR A 325 -12.83 6.58 -13.83
N PHE A 326 -12.65 5.42 -14.48
CA PHE A 326 -12.82 4.13 -13.83
C PHE A 326 -11.89 3.99 -12.62
N VAL A 327 -10.62 4.38 -12.75
CA VAL A 327 -9.64 4.29 -11.66
C VAL A 327 -9.97 5.26 -10.52
N ILE A 328 -10.42 6.48 -10.83
CA ILE A 328 -10.91 7.43 -9.81
C ILE A 328 -12.10 6.85 -9.04
N GLY A 329 -13.09 6.30 -9.74
CA GLY A 329 -14.25 5.67 -9.11
C GLY A 329 -13.88 4.44 -8.26
N MET A 330 -13.02 3.56 -8.80
CA MET A 330 -12.53 2.37 -8.12
C MET A 330 -11.74 2.72 -6.86
N ASP A 331 -10.90 3.76 -6.91
CA ASP A 331 -10.14 4.22 -5.74
C ASP A 331 -11.05 4.73 -4.63
N LEU A 332 -12.05 5.56 -4.96
CA LEU A 332 -13.04 6.02 -3.99
C LEU A 332 -13.79 4.85 -3.35
N MET A 333 -14.29 3.92 -4.18
CA MET A 333 -15.03 2.75 -3.69
C MET A 333 -14.18 1.89 -2.75
N LEU A 334 -12.96 1.52 -3.16
CA LEU A 334 -12.10 0.65 -2.37
C LEU A 334 -11.54 1.35 -1.12
N ARG A 335 -11.35 2.68 -1.13
CA ARG A 335 -11.01 3.45 0.07
C ARG A 335 -12.09 3.39 1.15
N CYS A 336 -13.36 3.38 0.76
CA CYS A 336 -14.47 3.18 1.70
C CYS A 336 -14.44 1.78 2.32
N THR A 337 -13.87 0.78 1.64
CA THR A 337 -13.74 -0.59 2.18
C THR A 337 -12.59 -0.78 3.17
N TRP A 338 -11.54 0.04 3.11
CA TRP A 338 -10.37 -0.09 4.00
C TRP A 338 -10.76 -0.07 5.48
N SER A 339 -11.69 0.80 5.86
CA SER A 339 -12.16 0.95 7.23
C SER A 339 -13.06 -0.18 7.70
N ILE A 340 -13.73 -0.89 6.79
CA ILE A 340 -14.62 -2.00 7.15
C ILE A 340 -13.84 -3.10 7.90
N LYS A 341 -12.55 -3.29 7.60
CA LYS A 341 -11.63 -4.21 8.30
C LYS A 341 -11.47 -3.92 9.80
N LEU A 342 -11.73 -2.69 10.23
CA LEU A 342 -11.48 -2.21 11.58
C LEU A 342 -12.76 -2.11 12.42
N ASN A 343 -13.94 -2.33 11.82
CA ASN A 343 -15.22 -2.25 12.50
C ASN A 343 -15.55 -3.57 13.23
N GLY A 344 -15.51 -3.55 14.58
CA GLY A 344 -15.87 -4.70 15.41
C GLY A 344 -17.37 -4.97 15.55
N ARG A 345 -18.26 -4.17 14.92
CA ARG A 345 -19.72 -4.42 14.96
C ARG A 345 -20.26 -5.19 13.75
N LEU A 346 -19.43 -5.42 12.74
CA LEU A 346 -19.76 -6.24 11.58
C LEU A 346 -19.45 -7.73 11.81
N ASP A 347 -19.50 -8.19 13.06
CA ASP A 347 -19.14 -9.55 13.50
C ASP A 347 -19.72 -10.64 12.59
N LYS A 348 -20.96 -10.50 12.11
CA LYS A 348 -21.59 -11.49 11.19
C LYS A 348 -20.99 -11.56 9.78
N PHE A 349 -20.41 -10.48 9.26
CA PHE A 349 -19.70 -10.46 7.97
C PHE A 349 -18.19 -10.73 8.15
N SER A 350 -17.63 -10.40 9.32
CA SER A 350 -16.26 -10.72 9.72
C SER A 350 -16.11 -12.12 10.34
N ASP A 351 -17.20 -12.86 10.54
CA ASP A 351 -17.18 -14.29 10.84
C ASP A 351 -16.66 -15.11 9.63
N LEU A 352 -16.68 -14.53 8.43
CA LEU A 352 -16.07 -15.11 7.23
C LEU A 352 -14.68 -14.52 7.03
N GLU A 353 -13.64 -15.28 7.39
CA GLU A 353 -12.25 -14.89 7.18
C GLU A 353 -11.92 -14.61 5.70
N GLY A 354 -12.68 -15.22 4.79
CA GLY A 354 -12.62 -14.94 3.35
C GLY A 354 -12.96 -13.51 2.96
N GLY A 355 -13.93 -12.89 3.64
CA GLY A 355 -14.30 -11.49 3.40
C GLY A 355 -13.18 -10.54 3.83
N ILE A 356 -12.57 -10.78 4.99
CA ILE A 356 -11.44 -9.98 5.50
C ILE A 356 -10.26 -10.05 4.53
N PHE A 357 -9.94 -11.27 4.05
CA PHE A 357 -8.90 -11.47 3.04
C PHE A 357 -9.22 -10.76 1.72
N LEU A 358 -10.47 -10.82 1.24
CA LEU A 358 -10.86 -10.14 0.00
C LEU A 358 -10.65 -8.62 0.10
N ILE A 359 -11.06 -7.98 1.20
CA ILE A 359 -10.86 -6.54 1.38
C ILE A 359 -9.36 -6.23 1.51
N GLU A 360 -8.57 -7.10 2.14
CA GLU A 360 -7.11 -6.98 2.20
C GLU A 360 -6.47 -7.03 0.82
N PHE A 361 -6.81 -8.04 0.02
CA PHE A 361 -6.40 -8.18 -1.36
C PHE A 361 -6.78 -6.95 -2.21
N LEU A 362 -8.02 -6.48 -2.09
CA LEU A 362 -8.52 -5.33 -2.85
C LEU A 362 -7.78 -4.04 -2.50
N GLU A 363 -7.37 -3.85 -1.24
CA GLU A 363 -6.56 -2.70 -0.84
C GLU A 363 -5.16 -2.73 -1.48
N VAL A 364 -4.54 -3.91 -1.55
CA VAL A 364 -3.27 -4.10 -2.25
C VAL A 364 -3.43 -3.91 -3.76
N PHE A 365 -4.51 -4.43 -4.34
CA PHE A 365 -4.86 -4.25 -5.75
C PHE A 365 -5.05 -2.77 -6.11
N ARG A 366 -5.80 -2.02 -5.29
CA ARG A 366 -6.00 -0.58 -5.45
C ARG A 366 -4.65 0.15 -5.54
N ARG A 367 -3.73 -0.16 -4.63
CA ARG A 367 -2.39 0.43 -4.61
C ARG A 367 -1.56 0.03 -5.84
N TRP A 368 -1.67 -1.21 -6.29
CA TRP A 368 -1.03 -1.67 -7.53
C TRP A 368 -1.51 -0.88 -8.75
N VAL A 369 -2.82 -0.60 -8.85
CA VAL A 369 -3.37 0.29 -9.90
C VAL A 369 -2.83 1.71 -9.75
N TRP A 370 -2.86 2.25 -8.52
CA TRP A 370 -2.36 3.60 -8.22
C TRP A 370 -0.91 3.82 -8.68
N ILE A 371 -0.04 2.80 -8.63
CA ILE A 371 1.36 2.90 -9.09
C ILE A 371 1.44 3.32 -10.56
N PHE A 372 0.57 2.80 -11.43
CA PHE A 372 0.58 3.17 -12.86
C PHE A 372 0.45 4.67 -13.04
N PHE A 373 -0.59 5.26 -12.45
CA PHE A 373 -0.89 6.67 -12.58
C PHE A 373 0.10 7.54 -11.82
N ARG A 374 0.58 7.10 -10.64
CA ARG A 374 1.62 7.82 -9.90
C ARG A 374 2.92 7.91 -10.69
N VAL A 375 3.35 6.81 -11.29
CA VAL A 375 4.57 6.75 -12.11
C VAL A 375 4.38 7.52 -13.40
N GLU A 376 3.21 7.42 -14.04
CA GLU A 376 2.86 8.22 -15.21
C GLU A 376 2.99 9.73 -14.93
N THR A 377 2.42 10.19 -13.81
CA THR A 377 2.56 11.60 -13.38
C THR A 377 4.00 12.00 -13.17
N GLU A 378 4.78 11.18 -12.47
CA GLU A 378 6.19 11.48 -12.22
C GLU A 378 7.00 11.52 -13.51
N TRP A 379 6.69 10.62 -14.45
CA TRP A 379 7.30 10.60 -15.77
C TRP A 379 7.02 11.88 -16.56
N ILE A 380 5.76 12.31 -16.58
CA ILE A 380 5.37 13.54 -17.28
C ILE A 380 6.06 14.75 -16.67
N ARG A 381 6.03 14.89 -15.35
CA ARG A 381 6.66 16.00 -14.63
C ARG A 381 8.15 16.11 -14.91
N ASN A 382 8.87 14.98 -14.99
CA ASN A 382 10.31 14.97 -15.31
C ASN A 382 10.60 15.12 -16.82
N SER A 383 9.71 14.65 -17.69
CA SER A 383 9.88 14.76 -19.14
C SER A 383 9.62 16.17 -19.66
N SER A 384 8.69 16.91 -19.05
CA SER A 384 8.44 18.31 -19.37
C SER A 384 9.59 19.22 -18.95
N THR A 385 10.35 18.87 -17.91
CA THR A 385 11.57 19.60 -17.51
C THR A 385 12.81 19.25 -18.35
N GLY A 386 12.76 18.19 -19.17
CA GLY A 386 13.88 17.70 -19.98
C GLY A 386 13.93 18.21 -21.42
N LEU A 387 12.88 18.90 -21.88
CA LEU A 387 12.77 19.50 -23.21
C LEU A 387 12.51 21.00 -23.06
N GLY A 388 13.51 21.74 -22.57
CA GLY A 388 13.41 23.19 -22.43
C GLY A 388 14.08 23.67 -21.14
N ILE A 389 15.11 24.48 -21.32
CA ILE A 389 15.65 25.42 -20.34
C ILE A 389 14.52 26.15 -19.62
N ASP A 390 14.73 26.43 -18.32
CA ASP A 390 14.03 27.37 -17.43
C ASP A 390 12.61 27.84 -17.80
N ASP A 391 11.72 27.62 -16.84
CA ASP A 391 10.38 28.20 -16.67
C ASP A 391 9.20 27.67 -17.50
N ILE A 392 8.04 27.88 -16.86
CA ILE A 392 6.70 28.11 -17.40
C ILE A 392 5.68 26.97 -17.25
N LEU A 393 4.76 27.19 -16.31
CA LEU A 393 3.38 27.51 -16.69
C LEU A 393 2.84 28.69 -15.86
N LEU A 394 3.01 29.87 -16.46
CA LEU A 394 2.14 31.05 -16.47
C LEU A 394 0.87 30.98 -15.62
N GLY A 395 0.85 31.77 -14.55
CA GLY A 395 -0.35 32.51 -14.19
C GLY A 395 -0.29 33.87 -14.87
N ASP A 396 -1.22 34.14 -15.80
CA ASP A 396 -1.44 35.47 -16.35
C ASP A 396 -1.68 36.47 -15.21
N TYR A 397 -0.83 37.49 -15.09
CA TYR A 397 -1.16 38.77 -14.48
C TYR A 397 -0.59 39.88 -15.38
N GLN A 398 -1.37 40.26 -16.39
CA GLN A 398 -1.26 41.56 -17.03
C GLN A 398 -2.32 42.49 -16.46
N GLY A 399 -1.86 43.62 -15.90
CA GLY A 399 -2.56 44.90 -15.98
C GLY A 399 -3.34 45.33 -14.75
N LYS A 400 -2.71 46.13 -13.89
CA LYS A 400 -3.11 47.51 -13.57
C LYS A 400 -2.13 48.14 -12.58
N ASP A 401 -1.12 48.80 -13.13
CA ASP A 401 -0.56 50.00 -12.51
C ASP A 401 -0.82 51.11 -13.52
N ASP A 402 -1.93 51.82 -13.31
CA ASP A 402 -2.17 53.12 -13.94
C ASP A 402 -1.29 54.11 -13.16
N GLU A 403 -0.21 54.59 -13.79
CA GLU A 403 0.52 55.77 -13.35
C GLU A 403 -0.34 57.01 -13.65
N GLU A 404 -0.81 57.69 -12.59
CA GLU A 404 -1.13 59.11 -12.63
C GLU A 404 0.15 59.89 -12.30
N ASP A 405 0.73 60.55 -13.31
CA ASP A 405 1.28 61.92 -13.26
C ASP A 405 1.52 62.47 -14.67
#